data_AF-A0A1V4AWP8-F1
#
_entry.id   AF-A0A1V4AWP8-F1
#
_cell.length_a   1.000
_cell.length_b   1.000
_cell.length_c   1.000
_cell.angle_alpha   90.00
_cell.angle_beta   90.00
_cell.angle_gamma   90.00
#
_symmetry.space_group_name_H-M   'P 1'
#
loop_
_entity.id
_entity.type
_entity.pdbx_description
1 polymer ?
#
loop_
_entity_poly.entity_id
_entity_poly.type
_entity_poly.pdbx_seq_one_letter_code
_entity_poly.pdbx_strand_id
1 'polypeptide(L)' 'MIYLYTAENCPKCEILKKKYRAEGIRFVERNANRIKQPEDEIDQEALVQASMQNMELPVEVNA' A
#
# COMPACT_ATOMS: atom_id res chain seq x y z
N MET A 1 -3.13 -0.36 -12.27
CA MET A 1 -3.19 -1.44 -11.27
C MET A 1 -2.85 -0.82 -9.93
N ILE A 2 -3.70 -0.99 -8.89
CA ILE A 2 -3.42 -0.43 -7.56
C ILE A 2 -2.57 -1.43 -6.77
N TYR A 3 -1.42 -0.99 -6.27
CA TYR A 3 -0.61 -1.71 -5.30
C TYR A 3 -0.81 -1.08 -3.93
N LEU A 4 -1.32 -1.90 -3.01
CA LEU A 4 -1.68 -1.48 -1.66
C LEU A 4 -0.71 -2.09 -0.66
N TYR A 5 0.12 -1.25 -0.04
CA TYR A 5 1.07 -1.69 0.97
C TYR A 5 0.43 -1.67 2.36
N THR A 6 0.46 -2.81 3.04
CA THR A 6 -0.19 -3.04 4.33
C THR A 6 0.73 -3.78 5.31
N ALA A 7 0.34 -3.81 6.58
CA ALA A 7 1.00 -4.58 7.63
C ALA A 7 -0.03 -5.36 8.46
N GLU A 8 0.38 -6.46 9.10
CA GLU A 8 -0.50 -7.40 9.82
C GLU A 8 -1.30 -6.79 10.98
N ASN A 9 -0.98 -5.56 11.41
CA ASN A 9 -1.69 -4.87 12.48
C ASN A 9 -2.03 -3.41 12.10
N CYS A 10 -2.66 -3.23 10.94
CA CYS A 10 -3.04 -1.93 10.41
C CYS A 10 -4.57 -1.82 10.23
N PRO A 11 -5.31 -1.26 11.21
CA PRO A 11 -6.76 -1.10 11.11
C PRO A 11 -7.20 -0.26 9.90
N LYS A 12 -6.46 0.82 9.58
CA LYS A 12 -6.70 1.67 8.40
C LYS A 12 -6.62 0.85 7.09
N CYS A 13 -5.66 -0.08 7.01
CA CYS A 13 -5.47 -0.96 5.86
C CYS A 13 -6.66 -1.90 5.68
N GLU A 14 -7.15 -2.53 6.74
CA GLU A 14 -8.32 -3.40 6.68
C GLU A 14 -9.58 -2.65 6.26
N ILE A 15 -9.78 -1.43 6.75
CA ILE A 15 -10.91 -0.57 6.36
C ILE A 15 -10.84 -0.26 4.87
N LEU A 16 -9.67 0.15 4.37
CA LEU A 16 -9.49 0.48 2.96
C LEU A 16 -9.66 -0.74 2.05
N LYS A 17 -9.10 -1.91 2.43
CA LYS A 17 -9.31 -3.18 1.71
C LYS A 17 -10.79 -3.55 1.61
N LYS A 18 -11.54 -3.41 2.70
CA LYS A 18 -12.99 -3.65 2.69
C LYS A 18 -13.72 -2.69 1.76
N LYS A 19 -13.37 -1.41 1.78
CA LYS A 19 -13.93 -0.39 0.87
C LYS A 19 -13.67 -0.76 -0.59
N TYR A 20 -12.43 -1.11 -0.95
CA TYR A 20 -12.09 -1.50 -2.32
C TYR A 20 -12.81 -2.75 -2.79
N ARG A 21 -12.95 -3.75 -1.93
CA ARG A 21 -13.76 -4.94 -2.25
C ARG A 21 -15.24 -4.60 -2.45
N ALA A 22 -15.80 -3.71 -1.62
CA ALA A 22 -17.20 -3.28 -1.73
C ALA A 22 -17.47 -2.47 -3.01
N GLU A 23 -16.50 -1.65 -3.44
CA GLU A 23 -16.58 -0.83 -4.65
C GLU A 23 -16.15 -1.58 -5.92
N GLY A 24 -15.75 -2.86 -5.81
CA GLY A 24 -15.28 -3.66 -6.95
C GLY A 24 -13.90 -3.24 -7.49
N ILE A 25 -13.15 -2.46 -6.72
CA ILE A 25 -11.81 -1.99 -7.07
C ILE A 25 -10.81 -3.14 -6.91
N ARG A 26 -10.06 -3.43 -7.97
CA ARG A 26 -9.00 -4.45 -7.95
C ARG A 26 -7.69 -3.84 -7.45
N PHE A 27 -7.10 -4.48 -6.45
CA PHE A 27 -5.80 -4.10 -5.90
C PHE A 27 -4.94 -5.34 -5.63
N VAL A 28 -3.62 -5.13 -5.62
CA VAL A 28 -2.63 -6.11 -5.21
C VAL A 28 -2.10 -5.71 -3.84
N GLU A 29 -2.27 -6.58 -2.85
CA GLU A 29 -1.73 -6.35 -1.52
C GLU A 29 -0.23 -6.69 -1.49
N ARG A 30 0.59 -5.79 -0.94
CA ARG A 30 2.03 -5.98 -0.72
C ARG A 30 2.39 -5.71 0.73
N ASN A 31 3.43 -6.38 1.22
CA ASN A 31 3.93 -6.17 2.58
C ASN A 31 4.65 -4.82 2.66
N ALA A 32 4.26 -3.96 3.60
CA ALA A 32 4.88 -2.66 3.85
C ALA A 32 6.39 -2.74 4.20
N ASN A 33 6.89 -3.89 4.67
CA ASN A 33 8.33 -4.07 4.88
C ASN A 33 9.15 -3.94 3.59
N ARG A 34 8.55 -4.21 2.42
CA ARG A 34 9.20 -4.01 1.11
C ARG A 34 9.54 -2.54 0.85
N ILE A 35 8.80 -1.59 1.45
CA ILE A 35 9.10 -0.16 1.34
C ILE A 35 10.48 0.17 1.93
N LYS A 36 10.90 -0.55 2.98
CA LYS A 36 12.20 -0.34 3.64
C LYS A 36 13.37 -0.86 2.80
N GLN A 37 13.09 -1.84 1.93
CA GLN A 37 14.07 -2.46 1.04
C GLN A 37 13.40 -2.69 -0.32
N PRO A 38 13.30 -1.63 -1.15
CA PRO A 38 12.61 -1.72 -2.42
C PRO A 38 13.26 -2.75 -3.35
N GLU A 39 12.47 -3.69 -3.87
CA GLU A 39 12.95 -4.72 -4.79
C GLU A 39 12.65 -4.36 -6.25
N ASP A 40 11.63 -3.54 -6.49
CA ASP A 40 11.19 -3.11 -7.82
C ASP A 40 10.81 -1.60 -7.85
N GLU A 41 10.53 -1.09 -9.05
CA GLU A 41 10.15 0.32 -9.27
C GLU A 41 8.87 0.70 -8.52
N ILE A 42 7.94 -0.24 -8.32
CA ILE A 42 6.69 -0.02 -7.59
C ILE A 42 6.97 0.12 -6.09
N ASP A 43 7.90 -0.65 -5.53
CA ASP A 43 8.34 -0.51 -4.14
C ASP A 43 9.10 0.83 -3.94
N GLN A 44 9.85 1.30 -4.95
CA GLN A 44 10.51 2.60 -4.91
C GLN A 44 9.50 3.75 -4.90
N GLU A 45 8.47 3.69 -5.75
CA GLU A 45 7.39 4.67 -5.75
C GLU A 45 6.61 4.64 -4.43
N ALA A 46 6.40 3.45 -3.88
CA ALA A 46 5.79 3.28 -2.56
C ALA A 46 6.61 3.96 -1.46
N LEU A 47 7.95 3.91 -1.52
CA LEU A 47 8.81 4.62 -0.57
C LEU A 47 8.66 6.14 -0.67
N VAL A 48 8.55 6.69 -1.88
CA VAL A 48 8.33 8.13 -2.09
C VAL A 48 6.96 8.52 -1.51
N GLN A 49 5.90 7.80 -1.86
CA GLN A 49 4.54 8.03 -1.37
C GLN A 49 4.43 7.87 0.14
N ALA A 50 5.06 6.84 0.71
CA ALA A 50 5.13 6.62 2.15
C ALA A 50 5.83 7.79 2.85
N SER A 51 6.95 8.26 2.30
CA SER A 51 7.71 9.39 2.86
C SER A 51 6.87 10.67 2.89
N MET A 52 6.07 10.93 1.85
CA MET A 52 5.12 12.04 1.83
C MET A 52 4.00 11.91 2.87
N GLN A 53 3.67 10.67 3.27
CA GLN A 53 2.65 10.33 4.25
C GLN A 53 3.23 10.06 5.65
N ASN A 54 4.44 10.56 5.96
CA ASN A 54 5.13 10.31 7.24
C ASN A 54 5.30 8.81 7.58
N MET A 55 5.46 7.98 6.55
CA MET A 55 5.54 6.51 6.64
C MET A 55 4.29 5.87 7.26
N GLU A 56 3.14 6.53 7.19
CA GLU A 56 1.86 5.95 7.61
C GLU A 56 1.33 4.96 6.58
N LEU A 57 0.61 3.94 7.08
CA LEU A 57 -0.09 2.96 6.26
C LEU A 57 -1.61 3.20 6.30
N PRO A 58 -2.34 2.79 5.25
CA PRO A 58 -1.86 2.14 4.03
C PRO A 58 -1.18 3.12 3.05
N VAL A 59 -0.29 2.58 2.20
CA VAL A 59 0.30 3.34 1.08
C VAL A 59 -0.21 2.76 -0.24
N GLU A 60 -0.58 3.65 -1.15
CA GLU A 60 -1.19 3.31 -2.42
C GLU A 60 -0.31 3.77 -3.58
N VAL A 61 -0.07 2.88 -4.53
CA VAL A 61 0.70 3.16 -5.74
C VAL A 61 -0.14 2.76 -6.96
N ASN A 62 -0.24 3.66 -7.93
CA ASN A 62 -0.96 3.44 -9.18
C ASN A 62 0.04 3.23 -10.32
N ALA A 63 0.10 2.00 -10.85
CA ALA A 63 0.93 1.64 -12.00
C ALA A 63 0.11 1.36 -13.27
#